data_AF-A0A9Q0NGG7-F1
#
_entry.id   AF-A0A9Q0NGG7-F1
#
_cell.length_a   1.000
_cell.length_b   1.000
_cell.length_c   1.000
_cell.angle_alpha   90.00
_cell.angle_beta   90.00
_cell.angle_gamma   90.00
#
_symmetry.space_group_name_H-M   'P 1'
#
loop_
_entity.id
_entity.type
_entity.pdbx_description
1 polymer ?
#
loop_
_entity_poly.entity_id
_entity_poly.type
_entity_poly.pdbx_seq_one_letter_code
_entity_poly.pdbx_strand_id
1 'polypeptide(L)'
;MTTVGPQIDDEWDKLYFEFDNDAVKADANSDYQQLQDSFDPQIGEESDTIYIDREDNSADKNVETCTRSGDNLNQVTISPQIDGELERINFDHDDTNADVTSNARSRNEAELTQDGNSTSFNASDLRNKNDAYVMNVCEERPVKDSSSRFVVDICIPLQSLRNDHKNRNRKKEKAAIGINGDAVLGITSVGLGYSHVEEICANLGVSCMSYSLFRKEEKIQQEDWFEAAKSAALESLKKEIELAKANGEVDSKGNALIRVITDGSWGKRSYGRNFSSLSGFAVIIGLRTNKAIYFDTRNRYCHTCKVVEVRGEQVKQHKCNKNYDGPPTGMESDIILTGFKECDILGARFNILISDGDSNTYKLIKDLRVYKDPDVFVIKLECVNHLFRNFYKKFNDLSKIKLFDADWRKKFITPSFCLNMFKGIRMAARHWRESNESLPMKIRLLEKDILNAPAHYIGYHANCSSYFCQKASVAGTVETVNALKNDGIYYEVQSLCQTYFGNNARSLLANYTNNPAEQFNGYVAKYLGGKRINYSLAGSYASRVAMAVVHFNTDCHASSEYHRIKLGGVCDLPSVTQLENKRKRKCLENAVARTKKPRVRRAESDKGKAYGGVRR
;
A
#
# COMPACT_ATOMS: atom_id res chain seq x y z
N MET A 1 1.72 -36.29 -0.59
CA MET A 1 2.89 -35.45 -0.96
C MET A 1 2.45 -34.01 -0.95
N THR A 2 2.60 -33.34 0.20
CA THR A 2 2.23 -31.94 0.42
C THR A 2 3.46 -31.06 0.16
N THR A 3 3.38 -30.22 -0.87
CA THR A 3 4.38 -29.21 -1.22
C THR A 3 4.35 -28.07 -0.21
N VAL A 4 5.44 -27.93 0.54
CA VAL A 4 5.68 -26.81 1.48
C VAL A 4 6.03 -25.57 0.66
N GLY A 5 5.17 -24.55 0.69
CA GLY A 5 5.45 -23.21 0.15
C GLY A 5 6.53 -22.46 0.96
N PRO A 6 7.16 -21.41 0.41
CA PRO A 6 8.37 -20.83 0.98
C PRO A 6 8.09 -20.08 2.29
N GLN A 7 8.69 -20.55 3.39
CA GLN A 7 8.76 -19.90 4.72
C GLN A 7 9.61 -18.60 4.72
N ILE A 8 9.93 -18.03 3.55
CA ILE A 8 10.97 -17.02 3.37
C ILE A 8 10.51 -15.61 3.78
N ASP A 9 9.24 -15.26 3.58
CA ASP A 9 8.72 -13.92 3.90
C ASP A 9 8.54 -13.71 5.42
N ASP A 10 8.14 -14.76 6.15
CA ASP A 10 7.84 -14.67 7.59
C ASP A 10 9.07 -14.40 8.46
N GLU A 11 10.27 -14.86 8.07
CA GLU A 11 11.50 -14.60 8.85
C GLU A 11 12.03 -13.18 8.65
N TRP A 12 11.92 -12.64 7.42
CA TRP A 12 12.28 -11.25 7.12
C TRP A 12 11.34 -10.26 7.82
N ASP A 13 10.04 -10.51 7.77
CA ASP A 13 9.05 -9.68 8.44
C ASP A 13 9.21 -9.72 9.98
N LYS A 14 9.52 -10.89 10.55
CA LYS A 14 9.80 -11.04 12.00
C LYS A 14 11.03 -10.27 12.48
N LEU A 15 11.98 -9.94 11.60
CA LEU A 15 13.22 -9.23 11.89
C LEU A 15 13.13 -7.72 11.57
N TYR A 16 12.31 -7.34 10.59
CA TYR A 16 11.94 -5.93 10.34
C TYR A 16 11.42 -5.26 11.62
N PHE A 17 10.57 -5.96 12.38
CA PHE A 17 9.99 -5.45 13.63
C PHE A 17 10.95 -5.40 14.84
N GLU A 18 12.08 -6.09 14.85
CA GLU A 18 12.99 -6.06 16.01
C GLU A 18 13.79 -4.75 16.12
N PHE A 19 14.01 -4.05 15.02
CA PHE A 19 14.94 -2.92 14.96
C PHE A 19 14.29 -1.55 14.70
N ASP A 20 13.06 -1.50 14.17
CA ASP A 20 12.27 -0.24 14.02
C ASP A 20 11.85 0.33 15.39
N ASN A 21 11.85 -0.52 16.43
CA ASN A 21 11.38 -0.18 17.77
C ASN A 21 12.27 0.84 18.52
N ASP A 22 13.52 1.08 18.13
CA ASP A 22 14.40 1.98 18.91
C ASP A 22 14.33 3.44 18.45
N ALA A 23 13.94 3.71 17.19
CA ALA A 23 13.65 5.06 16.71
C ALA A 23 12.19 5.47 17.01
N VAL A 24 11.24 4.54 16.85
CA VAL A 24 9.80 4.78 17.11
C VAL A 24 9.49 5.04 18.59
N LYS A 25 10.29 4.49 19.52
CA LYS A 25 10.09 4.73 20.98
C LYS A 25 10.37 6.17 21.40
N ALA A 26 11.25 6.90 20.71
CA ALA A 26 11.58 8.29 21.07
C ALA A 26 10.50 9.27 20.60
N ASP A 27 10.02 9.11 19.37
CA ASP A 27 8.98 9.98 18.79
C ASP A 27 7.58 9.71 19.39
N ALA A 28 7.23 8.45 19.65
CA ALA A 28 5.92 8.10 20.21
C ALA A 28 5.72 8.58 21.65
N ASN A 29 6.79 8.66 22.45
CA ASN A 29 6.72 9.21 23.81
C ASN A 29 6.63 10.75 23.79
N SER A 30 7.30 11.41 22.84
CA SER A 30 7.21 12.86 22.62
C SER A 30 5.80 13.30 22.20
N ASP A 31 5.20 12.58 21.23
CA ASP A 31 3.86 12.88 20.73
C ASP A 31 2.76 12.59 21.76
N TYR A 32 2.97 11.59 22.64
CA TYR A 32 2.06 11.28 23.74
C TYR A 32 2.05 12.38 24.81
N GLN A 33 3.24 12.91 25.16
CA GLN A 33 3.38 13.98 26.15
C GLN A 33 2.80 15.30 25.63
N GLN A 34 3.09 15.67 24.36
CA GLN A 34 2.53 16.87 23.73
C GLN A 34 1.00 16.85 23.60
N LEU A 35 0.42 15.66 23.39
CA LEU A 35 -1.04 15.52 23.37
C LEU A 35 -1.64 15.58 24.77
N GLN A 36 -1.03 14.96 25.80
CA GLN A 36 -1.49 15.09 27.19
C GLN A 36 -1.52 16.56 27.65
N ASP A 37 -0.51 17.35 27.28
CA ASP A 37 -0.42 18.77 27.66
C ASP A 37 -1.43 19.66 26.89
N SER A 38 -1.97 19.17 25.77
CA SER A 38 -3.04 19.85 25.01
C SER A 38 -4.46 19.48 25.46
N PHE A 39 -4.60 18.54 26.41
CA PHE A 39 -5.85 18.09 27.00
C PHE A 39 -5.96 18.55 28.47
N ASP A 40 -5.94 19.87 28.70
CA ASP A 40 -6.45 20.44 29.95
C ASP A 40 -7.64 21.37 29.66
N PRO A 41 -8.89 20.86 29.67
CA PRO A 41 -10.04 21.72 29.67
C PRO A 41 -10.31 22.18 31.12
N GLN A 42 -9.85 23.39 31.45
CA GLN A 42 -10.45 24.18 32.53
C GLN A 42 -11.92 24.47 32.20
N ILE A 43 -12.84 23.61 32.63
CA ILE A 43 -14.27 23.94 32.72
C ILE A 43 -14.85 23.36 34.03
N GLY A 44 -15.27 24.32 34.86
CA GLY A 44 -16.21 24.32 35.97
C GLY A 44 -16.89 23.02 36.43
N GLU A 45 -16.82 22.85 37.74
CA GLU A 45 -17.74 22.05 38.57
C GLU A 45 -19.20 22.25 38.16
N GLU A 46 -19.91 21.16 37.89
CA GLU A 46 -21.23 20.91 38.50
C GLU A 46 -21.55 19.41 38.43
N SER A 47 -21.91 18.89 39.59
CA SER A 47 -22.12 17.50 39.95
C SER A 47 -23.34 16.87 39.29
N ASP A 48 -23.26 15.59 38.95
CA ASP A 48 -24.23 14.64 39.49
C ASP A 48 -23.65 13.22 39.54
N THR A 49 -23.69 12.68 40.76
CA THR A 49 -23.07 11.44 41.20
C THR A 49 -24.09 10.31 41.06
N ILE A 50 -23.76 9.23 40.36
CA ILE A 50 -24.50 7.96 40.50
C ILE A 50 -23.51 6.91 41.01
N TYR A 51 -23.80 6.45 42.23
CA TYR A 51 -23.07 5.42 42.96
C TYR A 51 -23.11 4.08 42.23
N ILE A 52 -21.96 3.39 42.21
CA ILE A 52 -21.84 1.96 41.89
C ILE A 52 -21.88 1.22 43.22
N ASP A 53 -22.98 0.54 43.52
CA ASP A 53 -23.01 -0.44 44.60
C ASP A 53 -22.28 -1.71 44.17
N ARG A 54 -21.29 -2.07 44.99
CA ARG A 54 -20.69 -3.40 45.07
C ARG A 54 -21.55 -4.22 46.03
N GLU A 55 -21.98 -5.41 45.62
CA GLU A 55 -22.33 -6.46 46.57
C GLU A 55 -21.64 -7.78 46.21
N ASP A 56 -21.29 -8.47 47.29
CA ASP A 56 -20.33 -9.54 47.44
C ASP A 56 -20.89 -10.96 47.20
N ASN A 57 -19.93 -11.89 47.14
CA ASN A 57 -20.04 -13.35 47.13
C ASN A 57 -21.12 -13.97 48.06
N SER A 58 -21.77 -15.04 47.58
CA SER A 58 -21.97 -16.27 48.37
C SER A 58 -22.23 -17.48 47.48
N ALA A 59 -21.72 -18.63 47.93
CA ALA A 59 -21.79 -19.95 47.31
C ALA A 59 -23.12 -20.65 47.61
N ASP A 60 -23.61 -21.54 46.73
CA ASP A 60 -23.76 -22.97 47.03
C ASP A 60 -24.29 -23.81 45.84
N LYS A 61 -24.16 -25.12 46.02
CA LYS A 61 -24.15 -26.27 45.09
C LYS A 61 -25.51 -26.69 44.48
N ASN A 62 -25.44 -27.42 43.35
CA ASN A 62 -26.16 -28.67 42.96
C ASN A 62 -25.69 -29.04 41.52
N VAL A 63 -24.92 -30.11 41.20
CA VAL A 63 -25.12 -31.59 41.32
C VAL A 63 -26.37 -32.03 40.54
N GLU A 64 -26.26 -32.44 39.26
CA GLU A 64 -26.29 -33.82 38.69
C GLU A 64 -26.57 -33.67 37.16
N THR A 65 -26.28 -34.53 36.18
CA THR A 65 -25.70 -35.87 36.04
C THR A 65 -25.26 -36.06 34.57
N CYS A 66 -24.32 -36.98 34.35
CA CYS A 66 -23.84 -37.49 33.06
C CYS A 66 -24.71 -38.66 32.57
N THR A 67 -24.81 -38.92 31.25
CA THR A 67 -24.66 -40.28 30.67
C THR A 67 -24.66 -40.29 29.14
N ARG A 68 -23.86 -41.23 28.59
CA ARG A 68 -23.58 -41.51 27.19
C ARG A 68 -23.66 -43.04 27.00
N SER A 69 -24.29 -43.51 25.94
CA SER A 69 -24.26 -44.89 25.36
C SER A 69 -24.98 -44.80 23.98
N GLY A 70 -24.48 -45.19 22.79
CA GLY A 70 -23.70 -46.36 22.32
C GLY A 70 -24.61 -47.59 22.23
N ASP A 71 -24.85 -48.37 21.16
CA ASP A 71 -24.39 -48.51 19.75
C ASP A 71 -25.47 -49.36 19.00
N ASN A 72 -25.66 -49.29 17.67
CA ASN A 72 -25.36 -50.34 16.62
C ASN A 72 -26.63 -50.57 15.74
N LEU A 73 -26.68 -51.18 14.53
CA LEU A 73 -25.85 -51.41 13.32
C LEU A 73 -26.64 -52.48 12.49
N ASN A 74 -26.73 -52.39 11.15
CA ASN A 74 -26.96 -53.48 10.15
C ASN A 74 -26.90 -52.84 8.73
N GLN A 75 -25.89 -52.98 7.84
CA GLN A 75 -25.46 -54.12 6.96
C GLN A 75 -26.60 -54.69 6.06
N VAL A 76 -26.54 -54.90 4.73
CA VAL A 76 -25.54 -55.48 3.79
C VAL A 76 -25.81 -55.06 2.30
N THR A 77 -24.75 -55.14 1.49
CA THR A 77 -24.46 -54.97 0.04
C THR A 77 -25.20 -55.89 -0.98
N ILE A 78 -25.24 -55.51 -2.28
CA ILE A 78 -24.84 -56.28 -3.51
C ILE A 78 -24.89 -55.35 -4.77
N SER A 79 -23.89 -55.42 -5.66
CA SER A 79 -23.81 -54.80 -7.01
C SER A 79 -24.10 -55.83 -8.13
N PRO A 80 -24.31 -55.47 -9.42
CA PRO A 80 -23.18 -55.19 -10.35
C PRO A 80 -23.40 -54.15 -11.48
N GLN A 81 -22.26 -53.59 -11.92
CA GLN A 81 -21.80 -53.00 -13.20
C GLN A 81 -22.77 -52.61 -14.35
N ILE A 82 -22.48 -51.45 -14.99
CA ILE A 82 -22.13 -51.29 -16.44
C ILE A 82 -21.31 -49.99 -16.61
N ASP A 83 -20.32 -50.06 -17.50
CA ASP A 83 -19.25 -49.12 -17.83
C ASP A 83 -19.67 -47.86 -18.64
N GLY A 84 -18.80 -46.83 -18.62
CA GLY A 84 -18.82 -45.72 -19.58
C GLY A 84 -17.98 -44.51 -19.16
N GLU A 85 -16.81 -44.36 -19.77
CA GLU A 85 -15.79 -43.31 -19.57
C GLU A 85 -16.32 -41.87 -19.69
N LEU A 86 -15.87 -40.96 -18.81
CA LEU A 86 -16.02 -39.51 -18.98
C LEU A 86 -14.66 -38.84 -18.79
N GLU A 87 -14.07 -38.49 -19.93
CA GLU A 87 -12.85 -37.71 -20.06
C GLU A 87 -13.02 -36.28 -19.51
N ARG A 88 -11.94 -35.78 -18.91
CA ARG A 88 -11.80 -34.41 -18.43
C ARG A 88 -11.61 -33.47 -19.62
N ILE A 89 -12.53 -32.51 -19.80
CA ILE A 89 -12.33 -31.40 -20.74
C ILE A 89 -11.88 -30.17 -19.94
N ASN A 90 -10.59 -29.84 -20.11
CA ASN A 90 -10.02 -28.53 -19.84
C ASN A 90 -10.54 -27.54 -20.87
N PHE A 91 -11.02 -26.38 -20.44
CA PHE A 91 -11.23 -25.24 -21.33
C PHE A 91 -10.06 -24.26 -21.18
N ASP A 92 -9.05 -24.46 -22.03
CA ASP A 92 -8.19 -23.41 -22.54
C ASP A 92 -8.91 -22.79 -23.75
N HIS A 93 -9.14 -21.48 -23.73
CA HIS A 93 -9.52 -20.75 -24.94
C HIS A 93 -8.50 -19.64 -25.23
N ASP A 94 -7.65 -19.98 -26.19
CA ASP A 94 -6.90 -19.07 -27.04
C ASP A 94 -7.87 -18.30 -27.96
N ASP A 95 -7.70 -16.97 -27.98
CA ASP A 95 -8.37 -16.08 -28.92
C ASP A 95 -7.65 -16.14 -30.28
N THR A 96 -8.35 -16.60 -31.31
CA THR A 96 -7.98 -16.35 -32.72
C THR A 96 -9.10 -15.64 -33.48
N ASN A 97 -8.71 -14.54 -34.11
CA ASN A 97 -9.45 -13.74 -35.08
C ASN A 97 -10.16 -14.55 -36.18
N ALA A 98 -11.36 -14.15 -36.56
CA ALA A 98 -11.76 -14.01 -37.97
C ALA A 98 -13.06 -13.18 -38.11
N ASP A 99 -12.98 -12.13 -38.92
CA ASP A 99 -14.08 -11.37 -39.51
C ASP A 99 -15.08 -12.25 -40.26
N VAL A 100 -16.38 -11.90 -40.25
CA VAL A 100 -17.21 -11.74 -41.47
C VAL A 100 -18.39 -10.78 -41.19
N THR A 101 -18.45 -9.72 -41.98
CA THR A 101 -19.53 -8.76 -42.18
C THR A 101 -20.70 -9.33 -43.01
N SER A 102 -21.97 -8.96 -42.73
CA SER A 102 -22.93 -8.55 -43.77
C SER A 102 -24.28 -8.04 -43.24
N ASN A 103 -24.82 -7.09 -44.00
CA ASN A 103 -25.98 -6.21 -43.84
C ASN A 103 -27.37 -6.84 -44.13
N ALA A 104 -28.40 -5.99 -43.88
CA ALA A 104 -29.74 -5.88 -44.53
C ALA A 104 -30.91 -6.48 -43.73
N ARG A 105 -31.85 -5.67 -43.19
CA ARG A 105 -32.97 -4.87 -43.77
C ARG A 105 -34.17 -5.70 -44.28
N SER A 106 -35.33 -5.34 -43.69
CA SER A 106 -36.68 -5.15 -44.25
C SER A 106 -37.71 -6.29 -44.37
N ARG A 107 -38.82 -6.09 -43.62
CA ARG A 107 -40.26 -6.00 -44.00
C ARG A 107 -41.07 -7.21 -44.54
N ASN A 108 -42.25 -7.37 -43.91
CA ASN A 108 -43.64 -7.66 -44.39
C ASN A 108 -44.32 -8.73 -43.50
N GLU A 109 -45.43 -8.44 -42.78
CA GLU A 109 -46.87 -8.49 -43.20
C GLU A 109 -47.30 -9.91 -43.68
N ALA A 110 -48.42 -10.56 -43.31
CA ALA A 110 -49.66 -10.28 -42.58
C ALA A 110 -50.42 -11.63 -42.29
N GLU A 111 -51.68 -11.54 -41.82
CA GLU A 111 -52.76 -12.58 -41.63
C GLU A 111 -53.00 -13.02 -40.16
N LEU A 112 -54.02 -12.59 -39.38
CA LEU A 112 -55.51 -12.47 -39.44
C LEU A 112 -56.30 -13.79 -39.25
N THR A 113 -56.90 -13.97 -38.06
CA THR A 113 -58.23 -14.61 -37.84
C THR A 113 -58.90 -14.02 -36.59
N GLN A 114 -60.22 -13.85 -36.67
CA GLN A 114 -61.13 -13.04 -35.84
C GLN A 114 -61.80 -13.79 -34.66
N ASP A 115 -62.62 -13.02 -33.93
CA ASP A 115 -63.77 -13.32 -33.05
C ASP A 115 -63.48 -13.37 -31.53
N GLY A 116 -64.14 -12.62 -30.64
CA GLY A 116 -65.23 -11.64 -30.79
C GLY A 116 -65.67 -11.03 -29.43
N ASN A 117 -66.58 -10.04 -29.51
CA ASN A 117 -67.40 -9.40 -28.45
C ASN A 117 -66.70 -8.52 -27.38
N SER A 118 -66.78 -7.19 -27.52
CA SER A 118 -67.86 -6.25 -27.09
C SER A 118 -67.52 -5.63 -25.71
N THR A 119 -67.21 -4.34 -25.62
CA THR A 119 -68.17 -3.24 -25.63
C THR A 119 -67.44 -1.89 -25.73
N SER A 120 -68.09 -0.95 -26.40
CA SER A 120 -67.71 0.44 -26.67
C SER A 120 -67.67 1.34 -25.42
N PHE A 121 -66.77 2.33 -25.39
CA PHE A 121 -67.11 3.76 -25.51
C PHE A 121 -65.85 4.64 -25.45
N ASN A 122 -65.63 5.44 -26.49
CA ASN A 122 -64.74 6.61 -26.48
C ASN A 122 -65.59 7.81 -26.08
N ALA A 123 -65.07 8.66 -25.18
CA ALA A 123 -64.98 10.11 -25.37
C ALA A 123 -64.50 10.78 -24.07
N SER A 124 -63.35 11.44 -24.17
CA SER A 124 -63.06 12.76 -23.60
C SER A 124 -63.90 13.21 -22.39
N ASP A 125 -63.32 13.07 -21.19
CA ASP A 125 -63.26 14.11 -20.16
C ASP A 125 -62.66 13.49 -18.91
N LEU A 126 -61.41 13.82 -18.60
CA LEU A 126 -60.84 13.90 -17.23
C LEU A 126 -59.32 14.15 -17.35
N ARG A 127 -58.99 15.43 -17.54
CA ARG A 127 -57.72 15.96 -17.03
C ARG A 127 -57.78 15.88 -15.49
N ASN A 128 -56.60 15.62 -14.91
CA ASN A 128 -56.25 15.72 -13.49
C ASN A 128 -56.72 14.56 -12.60
N LYS A 129 -55.80 13.63 -12.35
CA LYS A 129 -55.17 13.37 -11.04
C LYS A 129 -54.52 11.98 -11.06
N ASN A 130 -53.20 11.97 -11.25
CA ASN A 130 -52.37 10.85 -10.83
C ASN A 130 -52.03 11.06 -9.36
N ASP A 131 -52.68 10.31 -8.48
CA ASP A 131 -52.17 9.96 -7.15
C ASP A 131 -52.78 8.58 -6.82
N ALA A 132 -52.00 7.52 -7.00
CA ALA A 132 -52.38 6.17 -6.59
C ALA A 132 -51.32 5.63 -5.63
N TYR A 133 -51.75 5.57 -4.37
CA TYR A 133 -51.14 4.91 -3.24
C TYR A 133 -50.71 3.47 -3.56
N VAL A 134 -49.50 3.08 -3.14
CA VAL A 134 -49.17 1.68 -2.85
C VAL A 134 -48.91 1.59 -1.35
N MET A 135 -49.84 0.96 -0.65
CA MET A 135 -49.69 0.56 0.74
C MET A 135 -48.70 -0.60 0.84
N ASN A 136 -47.75 -0.52 1.77
CA ASN A 136 -47.19 -1.70 2.40
C ASN A 136 -47.22 -1.48 3.92
N VAL A 137 -47.87 -2.42 4.59
CA VAL A 137 -48.15 -2.46 6.02
C VAL A 137 -46.89 -2.89 6.77
N CYS A 138 -46.41 -2.07 7.71
CA CYS A 138 -45.42 -2.49 8.71
C CYS A 138 -46.16 -3.10 9.90
N GLU A 139 -46.00 -4.40 10.14
CA GLU A 139 -46.30 -5.00 11.44
C GLU A 139 -45.11 -4.81 12.38
N GLU A 140 -45.29 -4.01 13.43
CA GLU A 140 -44.32 -3.89 14.52
C GLU A 140 -44.34 -5.18 15.37
N ARG A 141 -43.17 -5.82 15.55
CA ARG A 141 -42.95 -6.77 16.65
C ARG A 141 -42.00 -6.16 17.68
N PRO A 142 -42.38 -6.05 18.96
CA PRO A 142 -41.47 -5.57 19.99
C PRO A 142 -40.51 -6.71 20.37
N VAL A 143 -39.23 -6.57 20.03
CA VAL A 143 -38.16 -7.44 20.54
C VAL A 143 -37.21 -6.60 21.40
N LYS A 144 -37.38 -6.69 22.72
CA LYS A 144 -36.40 -6.25 23.71
C LYS A 144 -35.16 -7.14 23.60
N ASP A 145 -34.08 -6.64 23.00
CA ASP A 145 -32.74 -7.08 23.37
C ASP A 145 -31.67 -6.05 22.98
N SER A 146 -30.78 -5.76 23.92
CA SER A 146 -29.70 -4.79 23.84
C SER A 146 -28.46 -5.40 23.20
N SER A 147 -28.36 -5.29 21.87
CA SER A 147 -27.08 -5.27 21.15
C SER A 147 -27.30 -4.64 19.78
N SER A 148 -26.45 -3.69 19.41
CA SER A 148 -26.55 -2.81 18.24
C SER A 148 -27.03 -3.53 16.96
N ARG A 149 -28.28 -3.26 16.56
CA ARG A 149 -28.87 -3.76 15.32
C ARG A 149 -28.60 -2.77 14.19
N PHE A 150 -28.02 -3.24 13.09
CA PHE A 150 -28.12 -2.57 11.79
C PHE A 150 -29.55 -2.81 11.25
N VAL A 151 -30.56 -2.27 11.93
CA VAL A 151 -31.93 -2.20 11.42
C VAL A 151 -32.07 -0.82 10.84
N VAL A 152 -31.78 -0.71 9.54
CA VAL A 152 -32.33 0.38 8.75
C VAL A 152 -33.60 -0.20 8.16
N ASP A 153 -34.73 -0.01 8.84
CA ASP A 153 -35.96 0.12 8.08
C ASP A 153 -35.72 1.36 7.21
N ILE A 154 -35.47 1.15 5.91
CA ILE A 154 -35.35 2.23 4.95
C ILE A 154 -36.75 2.82 4.77
N CYS A 155 -37.24 3.50 5.80
CA CYS A 155 -38.03 4.69 5.59
C CYS A 155 -37.01 5.72 5.17
N ILE A 156 -36.84 5.92 3.86
CA ILE A 156 -36.43 7.24 3.37
C ILE A 156 -37.67 8.09 3.62
N PRO A 157 -37.78 8.89 4.70
CA PRO A 157 -38.67 10.03 4.56
C PRO A 157 -38.18 10.75 3.30
N LEU A 158 -39.11 11.10 2.42
CA LEU A 158 -38.88 12.04 1.30
C LEU A 158 -38.40 13.43 1.80
N GLN A 159 -37.71 13.51 2.94
CA GLN A 159 -36.98 14.67 3.41
C GLN A 159 -35.70 14.80 2.58
N SER A 160 -35.88 15.56 1.50
CA SER A 160 -34.85 16.06 0.60
C SER A 160 -33.96 14.99 -0.02
N LEU A 161 -34.46 14.34 -1.07
CA LEU A 161 -33.66 14.33 -2.29
C LEU A 161 -33.21 15.79 -2.49
N ARG A 162 -31.93 16.11 -2.25
CA ARG A 162 -31.30 17.30 -2.84
C ARG A 162 -31.27 17.05 -4.35
N ASN A 163 -32.45 17.07 -4.97
CA ASN A 163 -32.60 17.22 -6.39
C ASN A 163 -32.13 18.64 -6.67
N ASP A 164 -30.99 18.75 -7.33
CA ASP A 164 -30.42 19.99 -7.86
C ASP A 164 -31.28 20.51 -9.04
N HIS A 165 -32.59 20.55 -8.86
CA HIS A 165 -33.49 21.22 -9.77
C HIS A 165 -33.53 22.70 -9.44
N LYS A 166 -32.62 23.42 -10.12
CA LYS A 166 -32.72 24.84 -10.46
C LYS A 166 -32.92 25.80 -9.28
N ASN A 167 -31.87 26.02 -8.48
CA ASN A 167 -31.72 27.30 -7.79
C ASN A 167 -30.73 28.19 -8.56
N ARG A 168 -31.23 28.89 -9.59
CA ARG A 168 -30.45 29.79 -10.44
C ARG A 168 -30.01 31.10 -9.75
N ASN A 169 -30.36 31.35 -8.49
CA ASN A 169 -30.12 32.64 -7.83
C ASN A 169 -29.62 32.50 -6.38
N ARG A 170 -28.46 31.85 -6.16
CA ARG A 170 -27.63 32.12 -4.97
C ARG A 170 -26.20 32.42 -5.38
N LYS A 171 -25.67 33.52 -4.84
CA LYS A 171 -24.25 33.91 -4.90
C LYS A 171 -23.38 32.71 -4.49
N LYS A 172 -22.16 32.63 -5.03
CA LYS A 172 -21.12 31.58 -4.84
C LYS A 172 -20.96 31.12 -3.37
N GLU A 173 -21.88 30.33 -2.84
CA GLU A 173 -21.67 29.47 -1.69
C GLU A 173 -21.10 28.16 -2.22
N LYS A 174 -20.05 27.67 -1.54
CA LYS A 174 -19.44 26.37 -1.82
C LYS A 174 -20.53 25.28 -1.73
N ALA A 175 -20.88 24.69 -2.88
CA ALA A 175 -21.98 23.73 -2.96
C ALA A 175 -21.63 22.44 -2.21
N ALA A 176 -22.49 22.04 -1.28
CA ALA A 176 -22.38 20.78 -0.56
C ALA A 176 -22.47 19.59 -1.52
N ILE A 177 -21.77 18.50 -1.20
CA ILE A 177 -21.73 17.31 -2.05
C ILE A 177 -23.12 16.65 -2.04
N GLY A 178 -23.59 16.24 -3.22
CA GLY A 178 -24.85 15.51 -3.36
C GLY A 178 -24.66 14.02 -3.06
N ILE A 179 -25.74 13.32 -2.71
CA ILE A 179 -25.71 11.90 -2.34
C ILE A 179 -25.04 10.99 -3.37
N ASN A 180 -25.20 11.29 -4.67
CA ASN A 180 -24.54 10.55 -5.74
C ASN A 180 -23.02 10.76 -5.70
N GLY A 181 -22.57 12.00 -5.44
CA GLY A 181 -21.17 12.31 -5.23
C GLY A 181 -20.61 11.57 -4.03
N ASP A 182 -21.33 11.54 -2.90
CA ASP A 182 -20.92 10.81 -1.70
C ASP A 182 -20.81 9.30 -1.94
N ALA A 183 -21.74 8.72 -2.71
CA ALA A 183 -21.68 7.31 -3.10
C ALA A 183 -20.45 7.01 -3.97
N VAL A 184 -20.13 7.86 -4.96
CA VAL A 184 -18.92 7.73 -5.78
C VAL A 184 -17.65 7.90 -4.93
N LEU A 185 -17.65 8.87 -4.01
CA LEU A 185 -16.52 9.13 -3.12
C LEU A 185 -16.29 7.96 -2.15
N GLY A 186 -17.38 7.40 -1.60
CA GLY A 186 -17.34 6.24 -0.72
C GLY A 186 -16.75 5.01 -1.41
N ILE A 187 -17.25 4.67 -2.60
CA ILE A 187 -16.80 3.47 -3.33
C ILE A 187 -15.36 3.61 -3.86
N THR A 188 -14.97 4.80 -4.32
CA THR A 188 -13.59 5.06 -4.77
C THR A 188 -12.62 5.04 -3.59
N SER A 189 -13.03 5.51 -2.41
CA SER A 189 -12.20 5.54 -1.20
C SER A 189 -11.84 4.15 -0.64
N VAL A 190 -12.62 3.12 -0.99
CA VAL A 190 -12.34 1.72 -0.66
C VAL A 190 -11.68 0.94 -1.80
N GLY A 191 -11.36 1.62 -2.91
CA GLY A 191 -10.65 1.03 -4.04
C GLY A 191 -11.54 0.25 -5.01
N LEU A 192 -12.84 0.51 -5.00
CA LEU A 192 -13.83 -0.16 -5.83
C LEU A 192 -14.41 0.78 -6.90
N GLY A 193 -15.30 0.27 -7.76
CA GLY A 193 -15.89 1.00 -8.89
C GLY A 193 -17.37 0.67 -9.10
N TYR A 194 -17.96 1.18 -10.19
CA TYR A 194 -19.41 1.14 -10.47
C TYR A 194 -20.06 -0.23 -10.26
N SER A 195 -19.48 -1.32 -10.80
CA SER A 195 -20.04 -2.68 -10.66
C SER A 195 -20.28 -3.08 -9.21
N HIS A 196 -19.47 -2.58 -8.27
CA HIS A 196 -19.61 -2.87 -6.86
C HIS A 196 -20.70 -2.01 -6.21
N VAL A 197 -20.95 -0.80 -6.71
CA VAL A 197 -22.12 -0.01 -6.27
C VAL A 197 -23.39 -0.70 -6.71
N GLU A 198 -23.43 -1.20 -7.95
CA GLU A 198 -24.56 -1.95 -8.49
C GLU A 198 -24.85 -3.21 -7.68
N GLU A 199 -23.81 -3.98 -7.34
CA GLU A 199 -23.92 -5.16 -6.48
C GLU A 199 -24.39 -4.82 -5.05
N ILE A 200 -23.86 -3.77 -4.43
CA ILE A 200 -24.31 -3.31 -3.10
C ILE A 200 -25.78 -2.90 -3.14
N CYS A 201 -26.18 -2.09 -4.12
CA CYS A 201 -27.55 -1.63 -4.27
C CYS A 201 -28.53 -2.80 -4.51
N ALA A 202 -28.14 -3.76 -5.34
CA ALA A 202 -28.94 -4.96 -5.60
C ALA A 202 -29.17 -5.79 -4.33
N ASN A 203 -28.12 -6.01 -3.53
CA ASN A 203 -28.24 -6.75 -2.25
C ASN A 203 -29.05 -6.00 -1.18
N LEU A 204 -29.06 -4.67 -1.24
CA LEU A 204 -29.87 -3.82 -0.35
C LEU A 204 -31.32 -3.65 -0.84
N GLY A 205 -31.67 -4.15 -2.03
CA GLY A 205 -33.00 -3.95 -2.61
C GLY A 205 -33.30 -2.50 -3.02
N VAL A 206 -32.27 -1.69 -3.28
CA VAL A 206 -32.41 -0.28 -3.69
C VAL A 206 -31.97 -0.07 -5.14
N SER A 207 -32.58 0.90 -5.82
CA SER A 207 -32.17 1.26 -7.19
C SER A 207 -30.77 1.85 -7.21
N CYS A 208 -29.92 1.33 -8.09
CA CYS A 208 -28.57 1.88 -8.33
C CYS A 208 -28.64 3.11 -9.25
N MET A 209 -27.71 4.07 -9.06
CA MET A 209 -27.52 5.14 -10.02
C MET A 209 -27.08 4.58 -11.38
N SER A 210 -27.40 5.30 -12.47
CA SER A 210 -26.92 4.87 -13.79
C SER A 210 -25.41 5.03 -13.94
N TYR A 211 -24.79 4.19 -14.77
CA TYR A 211 -23.36 4.32 -15.12
C TYR A 211 -22.99 5.72 -15.64
N SER A 212 -23.86 6.32 -16.46
CA SER A 212 -23.66 7.67 -16.99
C SER A 212 -23.59 8.73 -15.90
N LEU A 213 -24.44 8.61 -14.86
CA LEU A 213 -24.41 9.52 -13.72
C LEU A 213 -23.17 9.27 -12.85
N PHE A 214 -22.84 8.01 -12.57
CA PHE A 214 -21.62 7.63 -11.86
C PHE A 214 -20.37 8.26 -12.51
N ARG A 215 -20.25 8.14 -13.84
CA ARG A 215 -19.12 8.68 -14.60
C ARG A 215 -19.06 10.19 -14.60
N LYS A 216 -20.22 10.87 -14.58
CA LYS A 216 -20.28 12.33 -14.47
C LYS A 216 -19.73 12.79 -13.11
N GLU A 217 -20.20 12.17 -12.02
CA GLU A 217 -19.72 12.47 -10.67
C GLU A 217 -18.24 12.12 -10.50
N GLU A 218 -17.80 10.96 -11.01
CA GLU A 218 -16.40 10.54 -10.97
C GLU A 218 -15.50 11.56 -11.71
N LYS A 219 -15.95 12.13 -12.83
CA LYS A 219 -15.18 13.12 -13.58
C LYS A 219 -15.03 14.45 -12.82
N ILE A 220 -16.06 14.88 -12.10
CA ILE A 220 -16.00 16.06 -11.24
C ILE A 220 -14.96 15.81 -10.14
N GLN A 221 -15.10 14.69 -9.43
CA GLN A 221 -14.15 14.31 -8.37
C GLN A 221 -12.72 14.16 -8.89
N GLN A 222 -12.52 13.65 -10.11
CA GLN A 222 -11.20 13.54 -10.72
C GLN A 222 -10.50 14.91 -10.76
N GLU A 223 -11.17 15.96 -11.23
CA GLU A 223 -10.59 17.30 -11.36
C GLU A 223 -10.28 17.90 -9.99
N ASP A 224 -11.21 17.76 -9.04
CA ASP A 224 -11.02 18.21 -7.66
C ASP A 224 -9.84 17.52 -6.96
N TRP A 225 -9.69 16.20 -7.16
CA TRP A 225 -8.58 15.45 -6.58
C TRP A 225 -7.22 15.87 -7.13
N PHE A 226 -7.12 16.15 -8.44
CA PHE A 226 -5.87 16.64 -9.00
C PHE A 226 -5.48 18.01 -8.47
N GLU A 227 -6.43 18.93 -8.38
CA GLU A 227 -6.17 20.28 -7.86
C GLU A 227 -5.76 20.24 -6.38
N ALA A 228 -6.48 19.45 -5.57
CA ALA A 228 -6.15 19.25 -4.16
C ALA A 228 -4.78 18.60 -3.96
N ALA A 229 -4.47 17.55 -4.73
CA ALA A 229 -3.18 16.87 -4.64
C ALA A 229 -2.01 17.77 -5.04
N LYS A 230 -2.15 18.55 -6.13
CA LYS A 230 -1.14 19.53 -6.54
C LYS A 230 -0.92 20.61 -5.49
N SER A 231 -2.01 21.11 -4.89
CA SER A 231 -1.94 22.12 -3.84
C SER A 231 -1.24 21.57 -2.59
N ALA A 232 -1.61 20.37 -2.13
CA ALA A 232 -1.00 19.72 -0.96
C ALA A 232 0.49 19.38 -1.19
N ALA A 233 0.86 18.98 -2.41
CA ALA A 233 2.25 18.73 -2.77
C ALA A 233 3.07 20.02 -2.81
N LEU A 234 2.52 21.09 -3.38
CA LEU A 234 3.16 22.41 -3.43
C LEU A 234 3.36 23.00 -2.03
N GLU A 235 2.39 22.86 -1.13
CA GLU A 235 2.52 23.30 0.27
C GLU A 235 3.64 22.52 0.99
N SER A 236 3.69 21.20 0.79
CA SER A 236 4.75 20.36 1.35
C SER A 236 6.13 20.74 0.80
N LEU A 237 6.22 21.07 -0.50
CA LEU A 237 7.44 21.55 -1.13
C LEU A 237 7.90 22.88 -0.54
N LYS A 238 6.99 23.85 -0.37
CA LYS A 238 7.31 25.14 0.26
C LYS A 238 7.85 24.95 1.67
N LYS A 239 7.24 24.07 2.46
CA LYS A 239 7.70 23.74 3.81
C LYS A 239 9.11 23.13 3.81
N GLU A 240 9.44 22.25 2.85
CA GLU A 240 10.81 21.72 2.69
C GLU A 240 11.81 22.82 2.31
N ILE A 241 11.44 23.74 1.40
CA ILE A 241 12.27 24.88 1.02
C ILE A 241 12.56 25.77 2.24
N GLU A 242 11.54 26.11 3.02
CA GLU A 242 11.67 26.91 4.23
C GLU A 242 12.60 26.24 5.25
N LEU A 243 12.41 24.95 5.52
CA LEU A 243 13.25 24.20 6.45
C LEU A 243 14.69 24.06 5.96
N ALA A 244 14.93 23.91 4.66
CA ALA A 244 16.28 23.87 4.11
C ALA A 244 16.98 25.23 4.26
N LYS A 245 16.30 26.33 3.91
CA LYS A 245 16.82 27.69 4.07
C LYS A 245 17.10 28.03 5.53
N ALA A 246 16.21 27.65 6.45
CA ALA A 246 16.41 27.85 7.88
C ALA A 246 17.65 27.13 8.43
N ASN A 247 18.03 25.99 7.84
CA ASN A 247 19.24 25.25 8.20
C ASN A 247 20.50 25.69 7.44
N GLY A 248 20.42 26.74 6.62
CA GLY A 248 21.53 27.20 5.77
C GLY A 248 21.88 26.23 4.64
N GLU A 249 21.00 25.27 4.32
CA GLU A 249 21.17 24.30 3.24
C GLU A 249 20.77 24.95 1.91
N VAL A 250 21.57 25.91 1.44
CA VAL A 250 21.35 26.65 0.20
C VAL A 250 22.56 26.56 -0.73
N ASP A 251 22.31 26.64 -2.04
CA ASP A 251 23.38 26.77 -3.02
C ASP A 251 23.89 28.22 -3.14
N SER A 252 24.89 28.43 -4.01
CA SER A 252 25.47 29.74 -4.29
C SER A 252 24.47 30.78 -4.85
N LYS A 253 23.30 30.34 -5.31
CA LYS A 253 22.22 31.17 -5.85
C LYS A 253 21.05 31.34 -4.87
N GLY A 254 21.14 30.77 -3.67
CA GLY A 254 20.09 30.83 -2.65
C GLY A 254 18.94 29.85 -2.84
N ASN A 255 19.06 28.87 -3.74
CA ASN A 255 18.08 27.79 -3.87
C ASN A 255 18.25 26.79 -2.72
N ALA A 256 17.13 26.25 -2.25
CA ALA A 256 17.13 25.24 -1.20
C ALA A 256 17.70 23.91 -1.71
N LEU A 257 18.64 23.33 -0.97
CA LEU A 257 19.17 21.98 -1.20
C LEU A 257 18.37 20.97 -0.38
N ILE A 258 17.55 20.18 -1.06
CA ILE A 258 16.60 19.25 -0.44
C ILE A 258 17.03 17.80 -0.72
N ARG A 259 16.88 16.96 0.30
CA ARG A 259 17.08 15.51 0.21
C ARG A 259 15.74 14.87 -0.08
N VAL A 260 15.68 13.99 -1.07
CA VAL A 260 14.42 13.40 -1.52
C VAL A 260 14.48 11.88 -1.59
N ILE A 261 13.32 11.28 -1.35
CA ILE A 261 13.05 9.87 -1.57
C ILE A 261 12.20 9.77 -2.83
N THR A 262 12.52 8.84 -3.73
CA THR A 262 11.75 8.64 -4.96
C THR A 262 11.41 7.19 -5.16
N ASP A 263 10.19 6.94 -5.63
CA ASP A 263 9.75 5.61 -6.04
C ASP A 263 8.66 5.72 -7.11
N GLY A 264 8.47 4.61 -7.84
CA GLY A 264 7.48 4.45 -8.88
C GLY A 264 6.65 3.20 -8.70
N SER A 265 5.42 3.23 -9.24
CA SER A 265 4.64 2.00 -9.35
C SER A 265 3.73 1.98 -10.55
N TRP A 266 3.47 0.77 -11.03
CA TRP A 266 2.66 0.51 -12.20
C TRP A 266 1.26 0.03 -11.83
N GLY A 267 0.28 0.33 -12.68
CA GLY A 267 -1.11 -0.12 -12.53
C GLY A 267 -1.31 -1.62 -12.78
N LYS A 268 -0.30 -2.29 -13.33
CA LYS A 268 -0.26 -3.76 -13.51
C LYS A 268 0.96 -4.31 -12.78
N ARG A 269 0.80 -5.44 -12.07
CA ARG A 269 1.95 -6.16 -11.48
C ARG A 269 2.75 -6.81 -12.60
N SER A 270 4.06 -6.58 -12.62
CA SER A 270 5.00 -7.22 -13.55
C SER A 270 5.80 -8.29 -12.81
N TYR A 271 5.55 -9.58 -13.11
CA TYR A 271 6.37 -10.68 -12.61
C TYR A 271 7.56 -10.90 -13.56
N GLY A 272 8.61 -10.09 -13.42
CA GLY A 272 9.96 -10.29 -13.98
C GLY A 272 10.13 -10.26 -15.52
N ARG A 273 9.08 -10.46 -16.32
CA ARG A 273 9.17 -10.51 -17.80
C ARG A 273 8.10 -9.71 -18.55
N ASN A 274 7.00 -9.33 -17.87
CA ASN A 274 5.87 -8.65 -18.50
C ASN A 274 5.79 -7.17 -18.10
N PHE A 275 6.50 -6.32 -18.83
CA PHE A 275 6.48 -4.85 -18.68
C PHE A 275 5.39 -4.21 -19.55
N SER A 276 4.14 -4.66 -19.40
CA SER A 276 3.01 -4.29 -20.27
C SER A 276 2.05 -3.28 -19.64
N SER A 277 2.49 -2.51 -18.64
CA SER A 277 1.57 -1.61 -17.94
C SER A 277 1.15 -0.44 -18.83
N LEU A 278 -0.15 -0.10 -18.78
CA LEU A 278 -0.69 1.05 -19.52
C LEU A 278 -0.47 2.36 -18.76
N SER A 279 -0.50 2.31 -17.42
CA SER A 279 -0.31 3.46 -16.56
C SER A 279 0.68 3.19 -15.44
N GLY A 280 1.44 4.21 -15.09
CA GLY A 280 2.35 4.25 -13.95
C GLY A 280 2.30 5.61 -13.27
N PHE A 281 2.76 5.64 -12.03
CA PHE A 281 3.03 6.89 -11.31
C PHE A 281 4.45 6.87 -10.76
N ALA A 282 4.94 8.04 -10.41
CA ALA A 282 6.08 8.19 -9.52
C ALA A 282 5.85 9.36 -8.58
N VAL A 283 6.54 9.32 -7.45
CA VAL A 283 6.44 10.31 -6.38
C VAL A 283 7.84 10.76 -5.96
N ILE A 284 7.95 12.03 -5.62
CA ILE A 284 9.09 12.61 -4.91
C ILE A 284 8.60 13.00 -3.53
N ILE A 285 9.25 12.47 -2.50
CA ILE A 285 8.93 12.70 -1.09
C ILE A 285 10.07 13.49 -0.47
N GLY A 286 9.74 14.57 0.23
CA GLY A 286 10.70 15.34 1.01
C GLY A 286 11.16 14.54 2.22
N LEU A 287 12.48 14.37 2.40
CA LEU A 287 13.03 13.52 3.47
C LEU A 287 12.72 14.06 4.87
N ARG A 288 12.62 15.38 5.05
CA ARG A 288 12.45 16.00 6.37
C ARG A 288 10.99 16.01 6.80
N THR A 289 10.10 16.31 5.87
CA THR A 289 8.65 16.35 6.09
C THR A 289 8.01 14.97 6.00
N ASN A 290 8.62 14.02 5.27
CA ASN A 290 8.02 12.74 4.88
C ASN A 290 6.70 12.90 4.12
N LYS A 291 6.55 14.00 3.36
CA LYS A 291 5.35 14.31 2.58
C LYS A 291 5.67 14.30 1.09
N ALA A 292 4.68 13.96 0.26
CA ALA A 292 4.83 14.01 -1.19
C ALA A 292 4.94 15.48 -1.61
N ILE A 293 6.05 15.84 -2.23
CA ILE A 293 6.33 17.21 -2.72
C ILE A 293 6.11 17.34 -4.22
N TYR A 294 6.17 16.21 -4.93
CA TYR A 294 5.84 16.13 -6.34
C TYR A 294 5.30 14.73 -6.65
N PHE A 295 4.35 14.66 -7.58
CA PHE A 295 3.88 13.40 -8.13
C PHE A 295 3.38 13.66 -9.54
N ASP A 296 3.40 12.61 -10.37
CA ASP A 296 2.66 12.63 -11.62
C ASP A 296 2.32 11.20 -12.04
N THR A 297 1.53 11.10 -13.11
CA THR A 297 1.16 9.83 -13.74
C THR A 297 1.48 9.86 -15.22
N ARG A 298 1.86 8.71 -15.75
CA ARG A 298 2.05 8.46 -17.18
C ARG A 298 1.09 7.39 -17.61
N ASN A 299 0.38 7.65 -18.70
CA ASN A 299 -0.62 6.77 -19.27
C ASN A 299 -0.42 6.70 -20.78
N ARG A 300 -0.34 5.46 -21.28
CA ARG A 300 -0.14 5.12 -22.70
C ARG A 300 -1.44 4.87 -23.43
N TYR A 301 -2.57 4.88 -22.73
CA TYR A 301 -3.85 4.48 -23.25
C TYR A 301 -4.92 5.55 -23.04
N CYS A 302 -5.72 5.78 -24.07
CA CYS A 302 -6.98 6.50 -23.96
C CYS A 302 -8.06 5.72 -24.69
N HIS A 303 -9.11 5.32 -23.96
CA HIS A 303 -10.22 4.56 -24.54
C HIS A 303 -10.87 5.28 -25.71
N THR A 304 -11.11 6.60 -25.59
CA THR A 304 -11.70 7.41 -26.67
C THR A 304 -10.83 7.40 -27.92
N CYS A 305 -9.51 7.59 -27.79
CA CYS A 305 -8.59 7.49 -28.92
C CYS A 305 -8.62 6.10 -29.55
N LYS A 306 -8.61 5.04 -28.72
CA LYS A 306 -8.53 3.66 -29.23
C LYS A 306 -9.80 3.25 -29.98
N VAL A 307 -10.97 3.65 -29.50
CA VAL A 307 -12.24 3.38 -30.19
C VAL A 307 -12.28 4.06 -31.55
N VAL A 308 -11.82 5.32 -31.64
CA VAL A 308 -11.78 6.06 -32.90
C VAL A 308 -10.76 5.47 -33.87
N GLU A 309 -9.59 5.06 -33.38
CA GLU A 309 -8.56 4.37 -34.15
C GLU A 309 -9.10 3.07 -34.77
N VAL A 310 -9.80 2.24 -33.98
CA VAL A 310 -10.43 0.98 -34.45
C VAL A 310 -11.50 1.23 -35.51
N ARG A 311 -12.20 2.37 -35.44
CA ARG A 311 -13.23 2.75 -36.42
C ARG A 311 -12.67 3.41 -37.67
N GLY A 312 -11.37 3.70 -37.74
CA GLY A 312 -10.76 4.43 -38.85
C GLY A 312 -11.23 5.89 -38.97
N GLU A 313 -11.77 6.48 -37.89
CA GLU A 313 -12.29 7.83 -37.87
C GLU A 313 -11.22 8.84 -37.40
N GLN A 314 -11.44 10.14 -37.66
CA GLN A 314 -10.60 11.20 -37.11
C GLN A 314 -10.95 11.48 -35.65
N VAL A 315 -9.93 11.60 -34.80
CA VAL A 315 -10.09 11.86 -33.36
C VAL A 315 -10.69 13.24 -33.13
N LYS A 316 -11.95 13.29 -32.72
CA LYS A 316 -12.59 14.53 -32.25
C LYS A 316 -11.86 15.07 -31.02
N GLN A 317 -11.86 16.40 -30.89
CA GLN A 317 -11.26 17.07 -29.73
C GLN A 317 -11.89 16.55 -28.43
N HIS A 318 -11.06 16.02 -27.54
CA HIS A 318 -11.48 15.52 -26.23
C HIS A 318 -10.32 15.64 -25.22
N LYS A 319 -10.63 15.48 -23.93
CA LYS A 319 -9.63 15.40 -22.86
C LYS A 319 -8.93 14.04 -22.94
N CYS A 320 -7.83 13.97 -23.70
CA CYS A 320 -7.06 12.75 -23.88
C CYS A 320 -6.38 12.36 -22.57
N ASN A 321 -6.51 11.09 -22.18
CA ASN A 321 -5.84 10.54 -21.00
C ASN A 321 -4.45 9.98 -21.31
N LYS A 322 -4.08 9.87 -22.60
CA LYS A 322 -2.76 9.42 -23.03
C LYS A 322 -1.80 10.60 -22.99
N ASN A 323 -0.74 10.48 -22.19
CA ASN A 323 0.28 11.51 -22.00
C ASN A 323 1.72 10.95 -22.04
N TYR A 324 1.88 9.69 -22.48
CA TYR A 324 3.19 9.03 -22.55
C TYR A 324 3.22 8.03 -23.70
N ASP A 325 4.29 8.08 -24.50
CA ASP A 325 4.48 7.19 -25.67
C ASP A 325 5.61 6.18 -25.48
N GLY A 326 6.47 6.38 -24.48
CA GLY A 326 7.62 5.51 -24.20
C GLY A 326 7.26 4.13 -23.63
N PRO A 327 8.26 3.28 -23.34
CA PRO A 327 8.06 1.98 -22.71
C PRO A 327 7.61 2.15 -21.25
N PRO A 328 6.81 1.22 -20.68
CA PRO A 328 6.33 1.34 -19.30
C PRO A 328 7.45 1.48 -18.27
N THR A 329 8.60 0.86 -18.52
CA THR A 329 9.81 0.96 -17.69
C THR A 329 10.40 2.36 -17.61
N GLY A 330 10.11 3.25 -18.57
CA GLY A 330 10.59 4.64 -18.57
C GLY A 330 9.65 5.64 -17.90
N MET A 331 8.43 5.23 -17.51
CA MET A 331 7.43 6.13 -16.92
C MET A 331 7.93 6.80 -15.65
N GLU A 332 8.55 6.03 -14.76
CA GLU A 332 9.06 6.54 -13.50
C GLU A 332 10.16 7.58 -13.75
N SER A 333 11.17 7.24 -14.55
CA SER A 333 12.28 8.15 -14.83
C SER A 333 11.82 9.44 -15.51
N ASP A 334 10.84 9.39 -16.40
CA ASP A 334 10.26 10.58 -17.04
C ASP A 334 9.53 11.49 -16.03
N ILE A 335 8.74 10.91 -15.13
CA ILE A 335 8.03 11.64 -14.07
C ILE A 335 9.03 12.29 -13.11
N ILE A 336 9.99 11.52 -12.59
CA ILE A 336 10.99 12.03 -11.65
C ILE A 336 11.83 13.14 -12.30
N LEU A 337 12.25 12.98 -13.55
CA LEU A 337 12.98 14.02 -14.28
C LEU A 337 12.16 15.30 -14.43
N THR A 338 10.87 15.17 -14.72
CA THR A 338 9.95 16.32 -14.80
C THR A 338 9.84 17.02 -13.45
N GLY A 339 9.67 16.25 -12.37
CA GLY A 339 9.63 16.77 -11.01
C GLY A 339 10.90 17.52 -10.61
N PHE A 340 12.08 17.01 -10.96
CA PHE A 340 13.34 17.72 -10.69
C PHE A 340 13.40 19.09 -11.39
N LYS A 341 12.88 19.19 -12.62
CA LYS A 341 12.86 20.46 -13.38
C LYS A 341 11.81 21.43 -12.84
N GLU A 342 10.60 20.95 -12.55
CA GLU A 342 9.52 21.81 -12.06
C GLU A 342 9.82 22.33 -10.65
N CYS A 343 10.38 21.50 -9.77
CA CYS A 343 10.79 21.94 -8.44
C CYS A 343 11.97 22.92 -8.48
N ASP A 344 12.91 22.79 -9.43
CA ASP A 344 14.02 23.75 -9.61
C ASP A 344 13.50 25.17 -9.91
N ILE A 345 12.46 25.28 -10.76
CA ILE A 345 11.82 26.57 -11.07
C ILE A 345 11.25 27.23 -9.81
N LEU A 346 10.83 26.44 -8.82
CA LEU A 346 10.29 26.90 -7.54
C LEU A 346 11.39 27.16 -6.48
N GLY A 347 12.67 27.03 -6.84
CA GLY A 347 13.80 27.24 -5.95
C GLY A 347 14.18 26.05 -5.07
N ALA A 348 13.75 24.83 -5.45
CA ALA A 348 14.07 23.57 -4.78
C ALA A 348 14.98 22.70 -5.66
N ARG A 349 16.23 22.48 -5.21
CA ARG A 349 17.20 21.61 -5.88
C ARG A 349 17.48 20.38 -5.03
N PHE A 350 17.47 19.21 -5.68
CA PHE A 350 17.65 17.94 -5.00
C PHE A 350 19.11 17.50 -5.06
N ASN A 351 19.82 17.60 -3.93
CA ASN A 351 21.23 17.23 -3.85
C ASN A 351 21.45 15.76 -3.48
N ILE A 352 20.48 15.13 -2.79
CA ILE A 352 20.53 13.73 -2.43
C ILE A 352 19.24 13.03 -2.88
N LEU A 353 19.41 11.92 -3.58
CA LEU A 353 18.35 11.05 -4.07
C LEU A 353 18.42 9.69 -3.37
N ILE A 354 17.38 9.31 -2.65
CA ILE A 354 17.25 8.00 -1.98
C ILE A 354 16.28 7.13 -2.79
N SER A 355 16.69 5.93 -3.18
CA SER A 355 15.88 5.03 -4.04
C SER A 355 16.19 3.54 -3.81
N ASP A 356 15.32 2.67 -4.34
CA ASP A 356 15.38 1.19 -4.22
C ASP A 356 16.32 0.53 -5.26
N GLY A 357 17.59 0.95 -5.37
CA GLY A 357 18.55 0.22 -6.22
C GLY A 357 18.42 0.43 -7.73
N ASP A 358 17.26 0.85 -8.24
CA ASP A 358 17.07 1.07 -9.68
C ASP A 358 17.98 2.20 -10.19
N SER A 359 18.75 1.88 -11.22
CA SER A 359 19.85 2.73 -11.70
C SER A 359 19.46 3.60 -12.90
N ASN A 360 18.33 3.31 -13.56
CA ASN A 360 17.90 4.02 -14.77
C ASN A 360 17.57 5.49 -14.50
N THR A 361 16.77 5.75 -13.45
CA THR A 361 16.36 7.12 -13.08
C THR A 361 17.59 7.96 -12.72
N TYR A 362 18.50 7.44 -11.90
CA TYR A 362 19.72 8.16 -11.52
C TYR A 362 20.67 8.40 -12.71
N LYS A 363 20.84 7.39 -13.58
CA LYS A 363 21.64 7.53 -14.79
C LYS A 363 21.10 8.67 -15.68
N LEU A 364 19.79 8.71 -15.89
CA LEU A 364 19.15 9.76 -16.69
C LEU A 364 19.35 11.15 -16.07
N ILE A 365 19.22 11.29 -14.76
CA ILE A 365 19.48 12.55 -14.03
C ILE A 365 20.93 13.01 -14.25
N LYS A 366 21.88 12.08 -14.17
CA LYS A 366 23.31 12.36 -14.35
C LYS A 366 23.64 12.75 -15.80
N ASP A 367 23.13 12.01 -16.76
CA ASP A 367 23.40 12.20 -18.19
C ASP A 367 22.80 13.52 -18.69
N LEU A 368 21.59 13.87 -18.23
CA LEU A 368 20.89 15.09 -18.64
C LEU A 368 21.32 16.35 -17.88
N ARG A 369 22.14 16.24 -16.84
CA ARG A 369 22.57 17.35 -15.97
C ARG A 369 21.41 18.29 -15.65
N VAL A 370 20.43 17.76 -14.90
CA VAL A 370 19.13 18.44 -14.68
C VAL A 370 19.29 19.87 -14.17
N TYR A 371 20.32 20.11 -13.36
CA TYR A 371 20.75 21.45 -12.97
C TYR A 371 21.84 21.94 -13.93
N LYS A 372 21.63 23.11 -14.53
CA LYS A 372 22.61 23.75 -15.41
C LYS A 372 23.87 24.22 -14.67
N ASP A 373 23.79 24.30 -13.35
CA ASP A 373 24.87 24.82 -12.50
C ASP A 373 25.94 23.76 -12.25
N PRO A 374 27.22 24.09 -12.44
CA PRO A 374 28.32 23.13 -12.32
C PRO A 374 28.57 22.68 -10.87
N ASP A 375 28.05 23.40 -9.89
CA ASP A 375 28.33 23.17 -8.47
C ASP A 375 27.27 22.29 -7.77
N VAL A 376 26.16 21.98 -8.45
CA VAL A 376 25.05 21.19 -7.86
C VAL A 376 25.02 19.81 -8.50
N PHE A 377 25.50 18.81 -7.75
CA PHE A 377 25.48 17.41 -8.16
C PHE A 377 24.48 16.60 -7.35
N VAL A 378 23.74 15.72 -8.03
CA VAL A 378 22.84 14.77 -7.39
C VAL A 378 23.64 13.55 -6.94
N ILE A 379 23.60 13.28 -5.65
CA ILE A 379 24.24 12.11 -5.04
C ILE A 379 23.15 11.07 -4.79
N LYS A 380 23.28 9.90 -5.42
CA LYS A 380 22.41 8.76 -5.12
C LYS A 380 22.86 8.10 -3.82
N LEU A 381 21.91 7.84 -2.93
CA LEU A 381 22.04 6.93 -1.80
C LEU A 381 21.07 5.77 -2.00
N GLU A 382 21.54 4.58 -1.67
CA GLU A 382 20.73 3.36 -1.75
C GLU A 382 19.91 3.19 -0.47
N CYS A 383 18.67 2.72 -0.60
CA CYS A 383 17.89 2.30 0.55
C CYS A 383 18.61 1.17 1.30
N VAL A 384 18.91 1.39 2.58
CA VAL A 384 19.68 0.43 3.38
C VAL A 384 18.95 -0.92 3.50
N ASN A 385 17.62 -0.92 3.63
CA ASN A 385 16.83 -2.16 3.67
C ASN A 385 16.99 -2.97 2.39
N HIS A 386 16.99 -2.30 1.24
CA HIS A 386 17.15 -2.93 -0.06
C HIS A 386 18.58 -3.43 -0.30
N LEU A 387 19.61 -2.73 0.20
CA LEU A 387 20.98 -3.25 0.19
C LEU A 387 21.08 -4.61 0.91
N PHE A 388 20.54 -4.71 2.12
CA PHE A 388 20.57 -5.96 2.89
C PHE A 388 19.71 -7.07 2.25
N ARG A 389 18.53 -6.74 1.73
CA ARG A 389 17.65 -7.70 1.03
C ARG A 389 18.32 -8.24 -0.24
N ASN A 390 18.92 -7.36 -1.05
CA ASN A 390 19.58 -7.74 -2.29
C ASN A 390 20.85 -8.57 -2.03
N PHE A 391 21.65 -8.20 -1.01
CA PHE A 391 22.76 -9.04 -0.55
C PHE A 391 22.27 -10.43 -0.18
N TYR A 392 21.26 -10.54 0.67
CA TYR A 392 20.79 -11.83 1.18
C TYR A 392 20.33 -12.76 0.06
N LYS A 393 19.61 -12.21 -0.93
CA LYS A 393 19.18 -12.96 -2.11
C LYS A 393 20.39 -13.57 -2.85
N LYS A 394 21.42 -12.76 -3.12
CA LYS A 394 22.64 -13.22 -3.81
C LYS A 394 23.49 -14.16 -2.96
N PHE A 395 23.58 -13.90 -1.67
CA PHE A 395 24.25 -14.78 -0.72
C PHE A 395 23.62 -16.17 -0.73
N ASN A 396 22.29 -16.26 -0.69
CA ASN A 396 21.58 -17.54 -0.78
C ASN A 396 21.76 -18.24 -2.13
N ASP A 397 21.92 -17.51 -3.23
CA ASP A 397 22.19 -18.11 -4.54
C ASP A 397 23.55 -18.85 -4.56
N LEU A 398 24.52 -18.48 -3.71
CA LEU A 398 25.79 -19.21 -3.57
C LEU A 398 25.59 -20.66 -3.11
N SER A 399 24.51 -20.94 -2.35
CA SER A 399 24.18 -22.31 -1.92
C SER A 399 23.85 -23.25 -3.09
N LYS A 400 23.53 -22.70 -4.26
CA LYS A 400 23.14 -23.43 -5.48
C LYS A 400 24.32 -23.65 -6.44
N ILE A 401 25.45 -22.98 -6.23
CA ILE A 401 26.60 -23.05 -7.13
C ILE A 401 27.37 -24.35 -6.85
N LYS A 402 27.26 -25.31 -7.77
CA LYS A 402 27.87 -26.65 -7.63
C LYS A 402 29.40 -26.67 -7.67
N LEU A 403 30.03 -25.58 -8.09
CA LEU A 403 31.49 -25.44 -8.12
C LEU A 403 32.11 -25.50 -6.72
N PHE A 404 31.42 -24.95 -5.72
CA PHE A 404 31.89 -24.96 -4.33
C PHE A 404 31.71 -26.34 -3.69
N ASP A 405 32.43 -26.61 -2.63
CA ASP A 405 32.23 -27.83 -1.85
C ASP A 405 30.84 -27.86 -1.17
N ALA A 406 30.22 -29.04 -1.15
CA ALA A 406 28.86 -29.19 -0.65
C ALA A 406 28.74 -28.96 0.87
N ASP A 407 29.76 -29.32 1.63
CA ASP A 407 29.78 -29.11 3.08
C ASP A 407 30.02 -27.64 3.40
N TRP A 408 30.87 -26.96 2.64
CA TRP A 408 31.06 -25.52 2.77
C TRP A 408 29.78 -24.73 2.47
N ARG A 409 29.05 -25.06 1.41
CA ARG A 409 27.74 -24.42 1.15
C ARG A 409 26.76 -24.60 2.31
N LYS A 410 26.66 -25.81 2.87
CA LYS A 410 25.73 -26.10 3.98
C LYS A 410 26.12 -25.42 5.30
N LYS A 411 27.42 -25.29 5.57
CA LYS A 411 27.92 -24.73 6.84
C LYS A 411 27.98 -23.20 6.83
N PHE A 412 28.38 -22.60 5.71
CA PHE A 412 28.69 -21.16 5.64
C PHE A 412 27.59 -20.33 4.99
N ILE A 413 26.85 -20.88 4.02
CA ILE A 413 25.75 -20.17 3.37
C ILE A 413 24.46 -20.45 4.13
N THR A 414 24.37 -19.93 5.35
CA THR A 414 23.21 -20.08 6.23
C THR A 414 22.55 -18.74 6.55
N PRO A 415 21.23 -18.71 6.79
CA PRO A 415 20.54 -17.50 7.23
C PRO A 415 21.16 -16.92 8.51
N SER A 416 21.48 -17.77 9.49
CA SER A 416 22.08 -17.35 10.76
C SER A 416 23.43 -16.68 10.58
N PHE A 417 24.31 -17.23 9.71
CA PHE A 417 25.60 -16.61 9.41
C PHE A 417 25.41 -15.22 8.80
N CYS A 418 24.55 -15.11 7.77
CA CYS A 418 24.27 -13.84 7.10
C CYS A 418 23.68 -12.79 8.06
N LEU A 419 22.72 -13.20 8.90
CA LEU A 419 22.07 -12.29 9.85
C LEU A 419 23.01 -11.80 10.94
N ASN A 420 23.92 -12.66 11.42
CA ASN A 420 24.95 -12.26 12.36
C ASN A 420 25.90 -11.25 11.71
N MET A 421 26.34 -11.51 10.48
CA MET A 421 27.12 -10.55 9.70
C MET A 421 26.41 -9.20 9.52
N PHE A 422 25.11 -9.20 9.26
CA PHE A 422 24.33 -7.96 9.14
C PHE A 422 24.31 -7.15 10.43
N LYS A 423 24.22 -7.81 11.60
CA LYS A 423 24.32 -7.13 12.89
C LYS A 423 25.68 -6.45 13.04
N GLY A 424 26.76 -7.15 12.73
CA GLY A 424 28.12 -6.59 12.78
C GLY A 424 28.29 -5.38 11.87
N ILE A 425 27.84 -5.47 10.62
CA ILE A 425 27.94 -4.36 9.65
C ILE A 425 27.13 -3.14 10.11
N ARG A 426 25.91 -3.34 10.63
CA ARG A 426 25.09 -2.23 11.16
C ARG A 426 25.73 -1.59 12.40
N MET A 427 26.33 -2.39 13.27
CA MET A 427 27.05 -1.88 14.44
C MET A 427 28.27 -1.04 14.02
N ALA A 428 29.08 -1.54 13.08
CA ALA A 428 30.21 -0.78 12.54
C ALA A 428 29.76 0.52 11.86
N ALA A 429 28.70 0.47 11.05
CA ALA A 429 28.15 1.66 10.39
C ALA A 429 27.64 2.71 11.40
N ARG A 430 27.00 2.27 12.50
CA ARG A 430 26.57 3.15 13.60
C ARG A 430 27.77 3.80 14.28
N HIS A 431 28.78 3.01 14.66
CA HIS A 431 30.00 3.50 15.30
C HIS A 431 30.69 4.59 14.46
N TRP A 432 30.94 4.31 13.18
CA TRP A 432 31.61 5.29 12.31
C TRP A 432 30.76 6.50 12.00
N ARG A 433 29.43 6.38 11.92
CA ARG A 433 28.52 7.53 11.79
C ARG A 433 28.69 8.51 12.94
N GLU A 434 28.76 8.00 14.17
CA GLU A 434 28.86 8.77 15.41
C GLU A 434 30.28 9.27 15.71
N SER A 435 31.30 8.74 15.04
CA SER A 435 32.69 9.20 15.20
C SER A 435 32.91 10.64 14.71
N ASN A 436 33.94 11.32 15.23
CA ASN A 436 34.35 12.67 14.80
C ASN A 436 35.24 12.68 13.55
N GLU A 437 35.40 11.52 12.89
CA GLU A 437 36.24 11.39 11.71
C GLU A 437 35.67 12.13 10.50
N SER A 438 36.55 12.50 9.55
CA SER A 438 36.08 13.02 8.26
C SER A 438 35.27 11.97 7.50
N LEU A 439 34.30 12.39 6.67
CA LEU A 439 33.49 11.46 5.87
C LEU A 439 34.32 10.47 5.04
N PRO A 440 35.40 10.88 4.33
CA PRO A 440 36.27 9.93 3.63
C PRO A 440 36.91 8.90 4.55
N MET A 441 37.31 9.31 5.76
CA MET A 441 37.89 8.41 6.75
C MET A 441 36.84 7.43 7.31
N LYS A 442 35.63 7.91 7.63
CA LYS A 442 34.48 7.07 8.02
C LYS A 442 34.20 5.99 6.98
N ILE A 443 34.19 6.35 5.69
CA ILE A 443 33.98 5.42 4.59
C ILE A 443 35.09 4.36 4.57
N ARG A 444 36.36 4.77 4.57
CA ARG A 444 37.51 3.86 4.51
C ARG A 444 37.54 2.88 5.69
N LEU A 445 37.26 3.36 6.90
CA LEU A 445 37.27 2.53 8.11
C LEU A 445 36.09 1.57 8.14
N LEU A 446 34.90 2.02 7.72
CA LEU A 446 33.73 1.14 7.57
C LEU A 446 33.96 0.06 6.51
N GLU A 447 34.55 0.39 5.37
CA GLU A 447 34.91 -0.57 4.32
C GLU A 447 35.85 -1.66 4.85
N LYS A 448 36.86 -1.28 5.65
CA LYS A 448 37.76 -2.24 6.31
C LYS A 448 36.99 -3.21 7.21
N ASP A 449 36.05 -2.70 8.00
CA ASP A 449 35.25 -3.55 8.90
C ASP A 449 34.27 -4.45 8.13
N ILE A 450 33.66 -3.96 7.05
CA ILE A 450 32.80 -4.73 6.14
C ILE A 450 33.56 -5.90 5.53
N LEU A 451 34.78 -5.66 5.02
CA LEU A 451 35.61 -6.69 4.41
C LEU A 451 36.10 -7.72 5.43
N ASN A 452 36.25 -7.33 6.70
CA ASN A 452 36.60 -8.24 7.78
C ASN A 452 35.41 -9.03 8.35
N ALA A 453 34.17 -8.59 8.10
CA ALA A 453 32.98 -9.19 8.68
C ALA A 453 32.86 -10.71 8.45
N PRO A 454 33.12 -11.26 7.23
CA PRO A 454 33.08 -12.72 7.04
C PRO A 454 34.09 -13.46 7.94
N ALA A 455 35.32 -12.95 8.06
CA ALA A 455 36.35 -13.58 8.89
C ALA A 455 35.97 -13.59 10.37
N HIS A 456 35.43 -12.47 10.87
CA HIS A 456 34.95 -12.35 12.23
C HIS A 456 33.91 -13.42 12.57
N TYR A 457 32.90 -13.62 11.71
CA TYR A 457 31.82 -14.59 11.98
C TYR A 457 32.20 -16.05 11.70
N ILE A 458 33.34 -16.30 11.04
CA ILE A 458 33.97 -17.64 10.98
C ILE A 458 34.76 -17.94 12.28
N GLY A 459 35.09 -16.92 13.09
CA GLY A 459 35.85 -17.05 14.33
C GLY A 459 37.32 -16.64 14.22
N TYR A 460 37.72 -16.07 13.08
CA TYR A 460 39.05 -15.49 12.89
C TYR A 460 39.03 -14.01 13.30
N HIS A 461 39.69 -13.70 14.42
CA HIS A 461 39.58 -12.39 15.07
C HIS A 461 40.84 -11.52 14.95
N ALA A 462 41.91 -11.99 14.29
CA ALA A 462 43.19 -11.28 14.21
C ALA A 462 43.11 -9.89 13.56
N ASN A 463 42.14 -9.67 12.67
CA ASN A 463 41.93 -8.41 11.96
C ASN A 463 40.79 -7.56 12.55
N CYS A 464 40.23 -7.94 13.71
CA CYS A 464 39.17 -7.18 14.35
C CYS A 464 39.72 -5.91 15.02
N SER A 465 39.03 -4.80 14.82
CA SER A 465 39.27 -3.57 15.57
C SER A 465 38.84 -3.74 17.03
N SER A 466 39.60 -3.16 17.97
CA SER A 466 39.36 -3.31 19.43
C SER A 466 38.01 -2.77 19.91
N TYR A 467 37.46 -1.77 19.20
CA TYR A 467 36.12 -1.23 19.47
C TYR A 467 35.01 -2.25 19.17
N PHE A 468 35.27 -3.19 18.27
CA PHE A 468 34.28 -4.14 17.75
C PHE A 468 34.40 -5.52 18.41
N CYS A 469 35.62 -6.03 18.57
CA CYS A 469 35.86 -7.35 19.15
C CYS A 469 37.24 -7.43 19.81
N GLN A 470 37.29 -8.04 20.99
CA GLN A 470 38.51 -8.29 21.76
C GLN A 470 38.80 -9.79 21.95
N LYS A 471 38.08 -10.66 21.23
CA LYS A 471 38.24 -12.11 21.35
C LYS A 471 39.51 -12.55 20.66
N ALA A 472 40.21 -13.53 21.26
CA ALA A 472 41.26 -14.26 20.57
C ALA A 472 40.65 -15.16 19.47
N SER A 473 41.38 -15.37 18.38
CA SER A 473 40.98 -16.31 17.33
C SER A 473 40.84 -17.72 17.90
N VAL A 474 39.79 -18.42 17.51
CA VAL A 474 39.56 -19.81 17.97
C VAL A 474 40.54 -20.74 17.24
N ALA A 475 41.10 -21.73 17.94
CA ALA A 475 41.98 -22.74 17.32
C ALA A 475 41.28 -23.46 16.15
N GLY A 476 41.98 -23.70 15.04
CA GLY A 476 41.40 -24.33 13.83
C GLY A 476 40.73 -23.35 12.85
N THR A 477 40.54 -22.08 13.23
CA THR A 477 39.86 -21.09 12.36
C THR A 477 40.74 -20.59 11.23
N VAL A 478 42.05 -20.57 11.41
CA VAL A 478 43.00 -20.18 10.35
C VAL A 478 42.94 -21.19 9.20
N GLU A 479 42.96 -22.46 9.54
CA GLU A 479 42.84 -23.60 8.62
C GLU A 479 41.48 -23.57 7.92
N THR A 480 40.40 -23.30 8.67
CA THR A 480 39.05 -23.17 8.12
C THR A 480 38.95 -22.01 7.12
N VAL A 481 39.46 -20.83 7.46
CA VAL A 481 39.48 -19.67 6.55
C VAL A 481 40.31 -19.97 5.30
N ASN A 482 41.47 -20.61 5.45
CA ASN A 482 42.31 -21.01 4.32
C ASN A 482 41.61 -22.04 3.42
N ALA A 483 40.90 -23.01 4.01
CA ALA A 483 40.12 -23.98 3.24
C ALA A 483 38.97 -23.32 2.46
N LEU A 484 38.27 -22.35 3.04
CA LEU A 484 37.22 -21.60 2.35
C LEU A 484 37.77 -20.67 1.25
N LYS A 485 39.00 -20.15 1.43
CA LYS A 485 39.70 -19.39 0.39
C LYS A 485 40.10 -20.31 -0.77
N ASN A 486 40.62 -21.49 -0.49
CA ASN A 486 40.97 -22.48 -1.51
C ASN A 486 39.76 -22.96 -2.30
N ASP A 487 38.60 -23.08 -1.63
CA ASP A 487 37.31 -23.38 -2.28
C ASP A 487 36.77 -22.22 -3.13
N GLY A 488 37.18 -20.98 -2.84
CA GLY A 488 36.73 -19.77 -3.53
C GLY A 488 35.47 -19.14 -2.95
N ILE A 489 34.65 -19.88 -2.19
CA ILE A 489 33.40 -19.36 -1.60
C ILE A 489 33.63 -18.18 -0.66
N TYR A 490 34.78 -18.12 0.03
CA TYR A 490 35.14 -16.98 0.88
C TYR A 490 35.23 -15.68 0.06
N TYR A 491 35.87 -15.74 -1.11
CA TYR A 491 36.07 -14.58 -1.96
C TYR A 491 34.75 -14.12 -2.59
N GLU A 492 33.83 -15.02 -2.90
CA GLU A 492 32.47 -14.65 -3.33
C GLU A 492 31.71 -13.91 -2.24
N VAL A 493 31.73 -14.39 -0.99
CA VAL A 493 31.09 -13.69 0.13
C VAL A 493 31.72 -12.32 0.36
N GLN A 494 33.05 -12.23 0.32
CA GLN A 494 33.77 -10.96 0.44
C GLN A 494 33.44 -9.99 -0.71
N SER A 495 33.33 -10.51 -1.94
CA SER A 495 32.94 -9.74 -3.14
C SER A 495 31.51 -9.21 -3.02
N LEU A 496 30.57 -10.02 -2.50
CA LEU A 496 29.22 -9.55 -2.19
C LEU A 496 29.24 -8.45 -1.13
N CYS A 497 30.07 -8.59 -0.08
CA CYS A 497 30.20 -7.57 0.97
C CYS A 497 30.72 -6.26 0.38
N GLN A 498 31.75 -6.31 -0.47
CA GLN A 498 32.26 -5.14 -1.17
C GLN A 498 31.19 -4.52 -2.07
N THR A 499 30.51 -5.34 -2.87
CA THR A 499 29.53 -4.88 -3.87
C THR A 499 28.33 -4.19 -3.25
N TYR A 500 27.73 -4.79 -2.21
CA TYR A 500 26.51 -4.28 -1.60
C TYR A 500 26.75 -3.32 -0.45
N PHE A 501 27.83 -3.48 0.31
CA PHE A 501 28.08 -2.68 1.51
C PHE A 501 29.28 -1.75 1.35
N GLY A 502 30.42 -2.25 0.88
CA GLY A 502 31.64 -1.44 0.71
C GLY A 502 31.43 -0.27 -0.25
N ASN A 503 31.05 -0.56 -1.51
CA ASN A 503 30.74 0.43 -2.53
C ASN A 503 29.60 1.37 -2.16
N ASN A 504 28.76 0.98 -1.19
CA ASN A 504 27.63 1.75 -0.68
C ASN A 504 27.82 2.18 0.78
N ALA A 505 29.07 2.30 1.25
CA ALA A 505 29.37 2.66 2.63
C ALA A 505 28.74 4.02 3.01
N ARG A 506 28.69 4.97 2.06
CA ARG A 506 28.00 6.25 2.24
C ARG A 506 26.51 6.07 2.55
N SER A 507 25.83 5.14 1.89
CA SER A 507 24.41 4.82 2.13
C SER A 507 24.21 4.23 3.53
N LEU A 508 25.12 3.34 3.97
CA LEU A 508 25.09 2.76 5.32
C LEU A 508 25.35 3.79 6.42
N LEU A 509 26.26 4.73 6.17
CA LEU A 509 26.54 5.85 7.07
C LEU A 509 25.33 6.79 7.14
N ALA A 510 24.66 7.07 6.03
CA ALA A 510 23.48 7.93 5.99
C ALA A 510 22.22 7.29 6.60
N ASN A 511 22.07 5.96 6.45
CA ASN A 511 21.00 5.15 7.06
C ASN A 511 19.57 5.52 6.66
N TYR A 512 19.37 5.99 5.42
CA TYR A 512 18.05 6.29 4.92
C TYR A 512 17.37 5.05 4.32
N THR A 513 16.04 5.03 4.41
CA THR A 513 15.18 3.98 3.85
C THR A 513 14.19 4.59 2.87
N ASN A 514 13.67 3.75 1.97
CA ASN A 514 12.58 4.11 1.04
C ASN A 514 11.19 3.89 1.67
N ASN A 515 11.12 3.64 2.98
CA ASN A 515 9.88 3.28 3.67
C ASN A 515 8.75 4.31 3.45
N PRO A 516 8.98 5.64 3.44
CA PRO A 516 7.92 6.60 3.14
C PRO A 516 7.28 6.38 1.76
N ALA A 517 8.07 6.01 0.75
CA ALA A 517 7.53 5.72 -0.57
C ALA A 517 6.81 4.36 -0.61
N GLU A 518 7.30 3.36 0.12
CA GLU A 518 6.57 2.09 0.31
C GLU A 518 5.21 2.30 1.00
N GLN A 519 5.15 3.18 2.00
CA GLN A 519 3.89 3.59 2.64
C GLN A 519 2.96 4.30 1.65
N PHE A 520 3.48 5.24 0.87
CA PHE A 520 2.73 5.89 -0.21
C PHE A 520 2.17 4.89 -1.22
N ASN A 521 2.99 3.93 -1.66
CA ASN A 521 2.57 2.83 -2.53
C ASN A 521 1.43 2.02 -1.90
N GLY A 522 1.42 1.86 -0.58
CA GLY A 522 0.32 1.28 0.19
C GLY A 522 -0.99 2.05 0.04
N TYR A 523 -0.96 3.38 0.15
CA TYR A 523 -2.13 4.23 -0.10
C TYR A 523 -2.62 4.11 -1.54
N VAL A 524 -1.72 4.17 -2.52
CA VAL A 524 -2.09 3.99 -3.92
C VAL A 524 -2.70 2.60 -4.16
N ALA A 525 -2.11 1.55 -3.59
CA ALA A 525 -2.64 0.20 -3.69
C ALA A 525 -4.04 0.07 -3.07
N LYS A 526 -4.31 0.73 -1.95
CA LYS A 526 -5.65 0.83 -1.36
C LYS A 526 -6.64 1.42 -2.36
N TYR A 527 -6.35 2.58 -2.93
CA TYR A 527 -7.27 3.26 -3.86
C TYR A 527 -7.40 2.57 -5.21
N LEU A 528 -6.43 1.73 -5.61
CA LEU A 528 -6.49 0.90 -6.81
C LEU A 528 -7.06 -0.51 -6.57
N GLY A 529 -7.59 -0.81 -5.38
CA GLY A 529 -8.16 -2.13 -5.08
C GLY A 529 -7.13 -3.27 -5.13
N GLY A 530 -5.87 -3.00 -4.77
CA GLY A 530 -4.78 -3.96 -4.77
C GLY A 530 -4.20 -4.25 -6.16
N LYS A 531 -4.47 -3.39 -7.15
CA LYS A 531 -4.13 -3.55 -8.58
C LYS A 531 -4.87 -4.73 -9.25
N ARG A 532 -6.02 -5.13 -8.68
CA ARG A 532 -6.89 -6.19 -9.22
C ARG A 532 -7.84 -5.67 -10.30
N ILE A 533 -8.18 -4.39 -10.23
CA ILE A 533 -9.09 -3.73 -11.17
C ILE A 533 -8.26 -2.83 -12.10
N ASN A 534 -8.53 -2.91 -13.41
CA ASN A 534 -7.84 -2.08 -14.39
C ASN A 534 -8.47 -0.68 -14.48
N TYR A 535 -7.92 0.28 -13.73
CA TYR A 535 -8.32 1.69 -13.80
C TYR A 535 -7.58 2.52 -14.86
N SER A 536 -6.70 1.88 -15.65
CA SER A 536 -5.77 2.57 -16.56
C SER A 536 -6.42 3.06 -17.87
N LEU A 537 -7.62 2.58 -18.19
CA LEU A 537 -8.27 2.83 -19.48
C LEU A 537 -8.80 4.28 -19.63
N ALA A 538 -8.93 5.01 -18.53
CA ALA A 538 -9.41 6.38 -18.46
C ALA A 538 -8.73 7.16 -17.31
N GLY A 539 -9.25 8.33 -16.94
CA GLY A 539 -8.70 9.19 -15.87
C GLY A 539 -8.79 8.65 -14.45
N SER A 540 -9.43 7.49 -14.21
CA SER A 540 -9.66 6.94 -12.86
C SER A 540 -8.36 6.56 -12.16
N TYR A 541 -7.39 5.96 -12.87
CA TYR A 541 -6.08 5.63 -12.30
C TYR A 541 -5.40 6.86 -11.70
N ALA A 542 -5.31 7.93 -12.48
CA ALA A 542 -4.55 9.10 -12.10
C ALA A 542 -5.25 9.91 -10.98
N SER A 543 -6.59 9.95 -10.96
CA SER A 543 -7.33 10.51 -9.83
C SER A 543 -7.16 9.70 -8.55
N ARG A 544 -7.09 8.37 -8.61
CA ARG A 544 -6.82 7.52 -7.42
C ARG A 544 -5.41 7.70 -6.88
N VAL A 545 -4.43 7.98 -7.74
CA VAL A 545 -3.09 8.40 -7.32
C VAL A 545 -3.15 9.77 -6.63
N ALA A 546 -3.89 10.73 -7.20
CA ALA A 546 -4.08 12.04 -6.57
C ALA A 546 -4.79 11.94 -5.20
N MET A 547 -5.80 11.08 -5.06
CA MET A 547 -6.41 10.74 -3.77
C MET A 547 -5.39 10.21 -2.76
N ALA A 548 -4.46 9.37 -3.21
CA ALA A 548 -3.40 8.84 -2.36
C ALA A 548 -2.45 9.93 -1.87
N VAL A 549 -2.10 10.90 -2.72
CA VAL A 549 -1.26 12.06 -2.36
C VAL A 549 -1.92 12.90 -1.29
N VAL A 550 -3.20 13.22 -1.47
CA VAL A 550 -3.94 14.00 -0.47
C VAL A 550 -4.01 13.25 0.86
N HIS A 551 -4.32 11.95 0.85
CA HIS A 551 -4.32 11.16 2.09
C HIS A 551 -2.94 11.14 2.74
N PHE A 552 -1.89 10.82 1.97
CA PHE A 552 -0.52 10.73 2.48
C PHE A 552 -0.03 12.04 3.08
N ASN A 553 -0.40 13.18 2.47
CA ASN A 553 0.03 14.47 2.98
C ASN A 553 -0.76 14.92 4.22
N THR A 554 -2.07 14.62 4.28
CA THR A 554 -2.96 15.11 5.35
C THR A 554 -3.15 14.14 6.51
N ASP A 555 -2.80 12.85 6.34
CA ASP A 555 -3.12 11.76 7.27
C ASP A 555 -4.62 11.66 7.62
N CYS A 556 -5.47 12.17 6.72
CA CYS A 556 -6.92 12.21 6.88
C CYS A 556 -7.62 11.25 5.92
N HIS A 557 -8.83 10.82 6.29
CA HIS A 557 -9.62 9.99 5.40
C HIS A 557 -9.97 10.77 4.13
N ALA A 558 -9.82 10.16 2.95
CA ALA A 558 -10.12 10.83 1.68
C ALA A 558 -11.51 11.46 1.66
N SER A 559 -12.53 10.77 2.17
CA SER A 559 -13.87 11.37 2.27
C SER A 559 -13.89 12.60 3.17
N SER A 560 -13.28 12.56 4.36
CA SER A 560 -13.20 13.75 5.24
C SER A 560 -12.56 14.92 4.51
N GLU A 561 -11.42 14.68 3.86
CA GLU A 561 -10.65 15.71 3.20
C GLU A 561 -11.37 16.29 1.98
N TYR A 562 -12.04 15.43 1.21
CA TYR A 562 -12.83 15.88 0.08
C TYR A 562 -13.98 16.81 0.50
N HIS A 563 -14.66 16.50 1.60
CA HIS A 563 -15.67 17.38 2.16
C HIS A 563 -15.06 18.71 2.65
N ARG A 564 -13.90 18.68 3.31
CA ARG A 564 -13.18 19.91 3.70
C ARG A 564 -12.82 20.77 2.49
N ILE A 565 -12.31 20.17 1.41
CA ILE A 565 -12.01 20.86 0.15
C ILE A 565 -13.27 21.57 -0.37
N LYS A 566 -14.39 20.83 -0.44
CA LYS A 566 -15.65 21.34 -0.97
C LYS A 566 -16.33 22.36 -0.08
N LEU A 567 -16.25 22.25 1.24
CA LEU A 567 -16.96 23.10 2.20
C LEU A 567 -16.10 24.18 2.86
N GLY A 568 -14.80 24.24 2.54
CA GLY A 568 -13.91 25.27 3.09
C GLY A 568 -13.38 24.96 4.49
N GLY A 569 -13.00 23.71 4.73
CA GLY A 569 -12.28 23.27 5.93
C GLY A 569 -13.08 22.39 6.88
N VAL A 570 -14.38 22.19 6.62
CA VAL A 570 -15.27 21.37 7.48
C VAL A 570 -15.67 20.07 6.78
N CYS A 571 -15.65 18.96 7.51
CA CYS A 571 -16.30 17.72 7.11
C CYS A 571 -17.72 17.71 7.68
N ASP A 572 -18.74 17.75 6.82
CA ASP A 572 -20.16 17.70 7.22
C ASP A 572 -20.71 16.27 7.35
N LEU A 573 -19.85 15.25 7.34
CA LEU A 573 -20.20 13.85 7.57
C LEU A 573 -19.66 13.36 8.93
N PRO A 574 -20.44 13.45 10.02
CA PRO A 574 -20.02 13.00 11.35
C PRO A 574 -19.59 11.53 11.38
N SER A 575 -20.25 10.66 10.61
CA SER A 575 -19.95 9.23 10.52
C SER A 575 -18.56 8.96 9.95
N VAL A 576 -18.13 9.74 8.95
CA VAL A 576 -16.78 9.65 8.37
C VAL A 576 -15.74 10.11 9.38
N THR A 577 -15.99 11.23 10.06
CA THR A 577 -15.11 11.74 11.13
C THR A 577 -14.98 10.74 12.30
N GLN A 578 -16.08 10.12 12.71
CA GLN A 578 -16.07 9.06 13.73
C GLN A 578 -15.28 7.83 13.28
N LEU A 579 -15.45 7.40 12.03
CA LEU A 579 -14.69 6.28 11.44
C LEU A 579 -13.20 6.58 11.42
N GLU A 580 -12.82 7.80 11.04
CA GLU A 580 -11.43 8.27 11.04
C GLU A 580 -10.84 8.23 12.45
N ASN A 581 -11.52 8.81 13.44
CA ASN A 581 -11.08 8.81 14.83
C ASN A 581 -10.95 7.39 15.39
N LYS A 582 -11.89 6.49 15.08
CA LYS A 582 -11.83 5.08 15.47
C LYS A 582 -10.60 4.38 14.88
N ARG A 583 -10.28 4.65 13.60
CA ARG A 583 -9.08 4.09 12.95
C ARG A 583 -7.79 4.63 13.56
N LYS A 584 -7.71 5.94 13.83
CA LYS A 584 -6.55 6.55 14.51
C LYS A 584 -6.30 5.94 15.89
N ARG A 585 -7.36 5.78 16.71
CA ARG A 585 -7.26 5.09 18.02
C ARG A 585 -6.74 3.67 17.89
N LYS A 586 -7.30 2.87 16.97
CA LYS A 586 -6.86 1.48 16.75
C LYS A 586 -5.40 1.41 16.27
N CYS A 587 -4.93 2.35 15.44
CA CYS A 587 -3.53 2.40 15.04
C CYS A 587 -2.61 2.67 16.23
N LEU A 588 -2.98 3.60 17.12
CA LEU A 588 -2.24 3.89 18.35
C LEU A 588 -2.20 2.68 19.30
N GLU A 589 -3.36 2.04 19.53
CA GLU A 589 -3.45 0.82 20.35
C GLU A 589 -2.52 -0.29 19.82
N ASN A 590 -2.51 -0.49 18.50
CA ASN A 590 -1.63 -1.46 17.86
C ASN A 590 -0.15 -1.09 17.98
N ALA A 591 0.20 0.20 17.88
CA ALA A 591 1.57 0.67 18.07
C ALA A 591 2.05 0.41 19.51
N VAL A 592 1.22 0.72 20.50
CA VAL A 592 1.50 0.44 21.93
C VAL A 592 1.58 -1.06 22.20
N ALA A 593 0.72 -1.87 21.59
CA ALA A 593 0.78 -3.33 21.74
C ALA A 593 2.07 -3.92 21.15
N ARG A 594 2.64 -3.31 20.09
CA ARG A 594 3.92 -3.72 19.50
C ARG A 594 5.10 -3.41 20.42
N THR A 595 5.08 -2.27 21.13
CA THR A 595 6.16 -1.91 22.06
C THR A 595 6.13 -2.72 23.37
N LYS A 596 4.95 -3.17 23.80
CA LYS A 596 4.74 -3.91 25.06
C LYS A 596 5.03 -5.41 25.01
N LYS A 597 5.39 -6.01 23.87
CA LYS A 597 5.78 -7.44 23.82
C LYS A 597 7.30 -7.58 24.00
N PRO A 598 7.84 -7.81 25.21
CA PRO A 598 9.16 -8.41 25.31
C PRO A 598 9.04 -9.80 24.66
N ARG A 599 9.82 -10.06 23.60
CA ARG A 599 10.02 -11.42 23.11
C ARG A 599 10.69 -12.21 24.23
N VAL A 600 9.91 -12.87 25.08
CA VAL A 600 10.40 -13.87 26.02
C VAL A 600 11.04 -14.96 25.17
N ARG A 601 12.37 -14.93 25.05
CA ARG A 601 13.11 -16.12 24.61
C ARG A 601 12.78 -17.19 25.65
N ARG A 602 12.03 -18.21 25.25
CA ARG A 602 11.98 -19.46 26.01
C ARG A 602 13.42 -19.90 26.13
N ALA A 603 13.99 -19.78 27.33
CA ALA A 603 15.26 -20.41 27.63
C ALA A 603 15.07 -21.91 27.33
N GLU A 604 15.94 -22.48 26.51
CA GLU A 604 16.10 -23.93 26.43
C GLU A 604 16.70 -24.41 27.76
N SER A 605 15.87 -24.51 28.79
CA SER A 605 16.14 -25.27 29.99
C SER A 605 15.10 -26.38 30.03
N ASP A 606 15.44 -27.50 29.40
CA ASP A 606 15.03 -28.88 29.76
C ASP A 606 15.28 -29.82 28.58
N LYS A 607 16.56 -30.03 28.23
CA LYS A 607 17.01 -31.26 27.58
C LYS A 607 17.84 -32.04 28.57
N GLY A 608 17.13 -32.61 29.54
CA GLY A 608 17.70 -33.44 30.58
C GLY A 608 16.60 -34.27 31.22
N LYS A 609 16.02 -35.21 30.46
CA LYS A 609 15.35 -36.39 31.03
C LYS A 609 15.29 -37.51 30.00
N ALA A 610 15.71 -38.66 30.48
CA ALA A 610 16.04 -39.90 29.81
C ALA A 610 14.98 -40.40 28.80
N TYR A 611 15.50 -40.95 27.71
CA TYR A 611 14.80 -41.96 26.91
C TYR A 611 14.48 -43.17 27.80
N GLY A 612 13.19 -43.52 27.87
CA GLY A 612 12.73 -44.74 28.54
C GLY A 612 11.34 -45.14 28.06
N GLY A 613 11.29 -45.98 27.03
CA GLY A 613 10.18 -46.91 26.75
C GLY A 613 8.90 -46.30 26.16
N VAL A 614 8.05 -46.98 25.42
CA VAL A 614 8.02 -48.32 24.80
C VAL A 614 7.02 -48.16 23.64
N ARG A 615 7.32 -48.78 22.49
CA ARG A 615 6.40 -48.93 21.37
C ARG A 615 5.06 -49.53 21.81
N ARG A 616 3.95 -48.93 21.42
CA ARG A 616 2.77 -49.61 20.86
C ARG A 616 2.08 -48.66 19.89
#